data_AF-A0A0G1J8Z8-F1
#
_entry.id   AF-A0A0G1J8Z8-F1
#
_cell.length_a   1.000
_cell.length_b   1.000
_cell.length_c   1.000
_cell.angle_alpha   90.00
_cell.angle_beta   90.00
_cell.angle_gamma   90.00
#
_symmetry.space_group_name_H-M   'P 1'
#
loop_
_entity.id
_entity.type
_entity.pdbx_description
1 polymer ?
#
loop_
_entity_poly.entity_id
_entity_poly.type
_entity_poly.pdbx_seq_one_letter_code
_entity_poly.pdbx_strand_id
1 'polypeptide(L)'
;MKDLLTFIVKGITGKDNLEITEETEGERTHFLIKAPEDSIGIIIGKEGKTIKAIRSLLKVRATLEKKGVSVSVEGALPDRRLLGGKGGKGRQGEARKAIE
;
A
#
# COMPACT_ATOMS: atom_id res chain seq x y z
N MET A 1 0.10 11.52 -0.62
CA MET A 1 1.15 10.65 -0.02
C MET A 1 1.58 9.51 -0.95
N LYS A 2 0.69 8.98 -1.79
CA LYS A 2 0.99 7.96 -2.81
C LYS A 2 2.19 8.27 -3.70
N ASP A 3 2.35 9.50 -4.17
CA ASP A 3 3.45 9.88 -5.07
C ASP A 3 4.82 9.69 -4.41
N LEU A 4 4.92 10.06 -3.13
CA LEU A 4 6.13 9.86 -2.33
C LEU A 4 6.46 8.37 -2.19
N LEU A 5 5.46 7.54 -1.87
CA LEU A 5 5.65 6.11 -1.75
C LEU A 5 6.10 5.50 -3.09
N THR A 6 5.46 5.91 -4.18
CA THR A 6 5.80 5.47 -5.54
C THR A 6 7.24 5.85 -5.89
N PHE A 7 7.64 7.10 -5.62
CA PHE A 7 8.99 7.57 -5.87
C PHE A 7 10.05 6.78 -5.09
N ILE A 8 9.82 6.55 -3.80
CA ILE A 8 10.76 5.80 -2.96
C ILE A 8 10.87 4.35 -3.41
N VAL A 9 9.74 3.67 -3.64
CA VAL A 9 9.74 2.24 -4.01
C VAL A 9 10.35 2.05 -5.41
N LYS A 10 10.06 2.92 -6.37
CA LYS A 10 10.72 2.91 -7.68
C LYS A 10 12.22 3.13 -7.57
N GLY A 11 12.65 4.12 -6.79
CA GLY A 11 14.07 4.42 -6.59
C GLY A 11 14.85 3.27 -5.95
N ILE A 12 14.22 2.50 -5.06
CA ILE A 12 14.86 1.36 -4.37
C ILE A 12 14.85 0.09 -5.24
N THR A 13 13.74 -0.21 -5.91
CA THR A 13 13.58 -1.45 -6.67
C THR A 13 14.14 -1.38 -8.09
N GLY A 14 14.27 -0.16 -8.66
CA GLY A 14 14.64 0.05 -10.06
C GLY A 14 13.62 -0.53 -11.05
N LYS A 15 12.41 -0.86 -10.59
CA LYS A 15 11.35 -1.48 -11.40
C LYS A 15 10.11 -0.61 -11.40
N ASP A 16 9.48 -0.50 -12.57
CA ASP A 16 8.22 0.22 -12.74
C ASP A 16 6.98 -0.67 -12.56
N ASN A 17 7.16 -1.99 -12.50
CA ASN A 17 6.05 -2.95 -12.43
C ASN A 17 5.57 -3.13 -10.98
N LEU A 18 4.95 -2.09 -10.44
CA LEU A 18 4.46 -2.01 -9.06
C LEU A 18 3.05 -1.41 -9.07
N GLU A 19 2.12 -2.03 -8.34
CA GLU A 19 0.78 -1.51 -8.15
C GLU A 19 0.63 -0.98 -6.72
N ILE A 20 0.33 0.31 -6.58
CA ILE A 20 0.14 0.95 -5.27
C ILE A 20 -1.32 1.41 -5.16
N THR A 21 -2.03 0.83 -4.20
CA THR A 21 -3.39 1.21 -3.82
C THR A 21 -3.36 2.07 -2.58
N GLU A 22 -4.17 3.13 -2.58
CA GLU A 22 -4.39 4.00 -1.42
C GLU A 22 -5.85 3.87 -1.00
N GLU A 23 -6.07 3.54 0.27
CA GLU A 23 -7.37 3.48 0.90
C GLU A 23 -7.37 4.44 2.09
N THR A 24 -8.21 5.47 2.04
CA THR A 24 -8.34 6.41 3.17
C THR A 24 -9.64 6.14 3.91
N GLU A 25 -9.53 5.86 5.20
CA GLU A 25 -10.63 5.60 6.12
C GLU A 25 -10.55 6.61 7.27
N GLY A 26 -11.40 7.64 7.22
CA GLY A 26 -11.39 8.74 8.18
C GLY A 26 -10.03 9.47 8.22
N GLU A 27 -9.39 9.45 9.38
CA GLU A 27 -8.07 10.05 9.60
C GLU A 27 -6.91 9.08 9.32
N ARG A 28 -7.17 7.86 8.82
CA ARG A 28 -6.14 6.86 8.53
C ARG A 28 -6.03 6.60 7.03
N THR A 29 -4.81 6.55 6.53
CA THR A 29 -4.52 6.17 5.15
C THR A 29 -3.74 4.86 5.13
N HIS A 30 -4.27 3.88 4.42
CA HIS A 30 -3.71 2.56 4.21
C HIS A 30 -3.13 2.48 2.80
N PHE A 31 -1.85 2.13 2.70
CA PHE A 31 -1.17 1.88 1.43
C PHE A 31 -0.93 0.39 1.25
N LEU A 32 -1.35 -0.15 0.11
CA LEU A 32 -1.05 -1.51 -0.31
C LEU A 32 -0.11 -1.47 -1.52
N ILE A 33 1.07 -2.07 -1.36
CA ILE A 33 2.06 -2.23 -2.43
C ILE A 33 2.02 -3.67 -2.91
N LYS A 34 1.61 -3.88 -4.16
CA LYS A 34 1.76 -5.16 -4.84
C LYS A 34 2.95 -5.11 -5.77
N ALA A 35 3.83 -6.08 -5.62
CA ALA A 35 5.06 -6.16 -6.37
C ALA A 35 5.42 -7.62 -6.71
N PRO A 36 6.24 -7.85 -7.76
CA PRO A 36 6.83 -9.16 -8.03
C PRO A 36 7.66 -9.65 -6.84
N GLU A 37 7.77 -10.97 -6.66
CA GLU A 37 8.54 -11.58 -5.55
C GLU A 37 9.98 -11.08 -5.48
N ASP A 38 10.65 -10.92 -6.64
CA ASP A 38 12.01 -10.36 -6.72
C ASP A 38 12.12 -8.95 -6.14
N SER A 39 11.05 -8.16 -6.25
CA SER A 39 11.01 -6.78 -5.77
C SER A 39 10.65 -6.72 -4.29
N ILE A 40 9.87 -7.68 -3.79
CA ILE A 40 9.43 -7.69 -2.38
C ILE A 40 10.62 -7.89 -1.44
N GLY A 41 11.55 -8.78 -1.79
CA GLY A 41 12.78 -8.94 -1.00
C GLY A 41 13.53 -7.62 -0.85
N ILE A 42 13.58 -6.82 -1.92
CA ILE A 42 14.23 -5.51 -1.95
C ILE A 42 13.44 -4.48 -1.11
N ILE A 43 12.10 -4.45 -1.24
CA ILE A 43 11.21 -3.51 -0.53
C ILE A 43 11.22 -3.76 0.98
N ILE A 44 11.15 -5.03 1.40
CA ILE A 44 11.29 -5.42 2.81
C ILE A 44 12.71 -5.07 3.28
N GLY A 45 13.70 -5.47 2.50
CA GLY A 45 15.11 -5.30 2.80
C GLY A 45 15.60 -6.22 3.92
N LYS A 46 16.92 -6.29 4.11
CA LYS A 46 17.55 -7.12 5.15
C LYS A 46 17.00 -6.71 6.53
N GLU A 47 16.44 -7.68 7.28
CA GLU A 47 15.83 -7.47 8.61
C GLU A 47 14.65 -6.47 8.64
N GLY A 48 14.04 -6.21 7.48
CA GLY A 48 12.98 -5.21 7.36
C GLY A 48 13.47 -3.76 7.44
N LYS A 49 14.78 -3.50 7.30
CA LYS A 49 15.34 -2.13 7.44
C LYS A 49 14.76 -1.17 6.40
N THR A 50 14.62 -1.61 5.16
CA THR A 50 14.09 -0.79 4.06
C THR A 50 12.64 -0.41 4.32
N ILE A 51 11.75 -1.38 4.59
CA ILE A 51 10.33 -1.10 4.83
C ILE A 51 10.13 -0.25 6.10
N LYS A 52 10.95 -0.43 7.14
CA LYS A 52 10.93 0.42 8.34
C LYS A 52 11.28 1.87 8.02
N ALA A 53 12.31 2.10 7.19
CA ALA A 53 12.68 3.44 6.74
C ALA A 53 11.56 4.09 5.92
N ILE A 54 10.97 3.36 4.96
CA ILE A 54 9.83 3.83 4.16
C ILE A 54 8.66 4.24 5.05
N ARG A 55 8.28 3.39 6.01
CA ARG A 55 7.21 3.67 6.98
C ARG A 55 7.52 4.90 7.84
N SER A 56 8.77 5.10 8.24
CA SER A 56 9.20 6.28 9.01
C SER A 56 9.02 7.57 8.20
N LEU A 57 9.45 7.58 6.93
CA LEU A 57 9.30 8.72 6.04
C LEU A 57 7.82 9.07 5.79
N LEU A 58 6.99 8.05 5.56
CA LEU A 58 5.55 8.24 5.41
C LEU A 58 4.90 8.75 6.70
N LYS A 59 5.34 8.26 7.87
CA LYS A 59 4.86 8.77 9.16
C LYS A 59 5.14 10.25 9.33
N VAL A 60 6.30 10.76 8.95
CA VAL A 60 6.61 12.20 9.02
C VAL A 60 5.58 13.01 8.24
N ARG A 61 5.27 12.62 7.00
CA ARG A 61 4.23 13.29 6.20
C ARG A 61 2.84 13.16 6.83
N ALA A 62 2.49 11.97 7.31
CA ALA A 62 1.19 11.71 7.93
C ALA A 62 1.00 12.54 9.22
N THR A 63 2.05 12.69 10.04
CA THR A 63 2.04 13.55 11.24
C THR A 63 1.80 15.01 10.88
N LEU A 64 2.41 15.53 9.82
CA LEU A 64 2.16 16.90 9.34
C LEU A 64 0.71 17.08 8.88
N GLU A 65 0.12 16.06 8.29
CA GLU A 65 -1.29 16.04 7.86
C GLU A 65 -2.27 15.65 8.98
N LYS A 66 -1.79 15.38 10.21
CA LYS A 66 -2.57 14.85 11.34
C LYS A 66 -3.35 13.56 11.01
N LYS A 67 -2.81 12.74 10.10
CA LYS A 67 -3.37 11.45 9.69
C LYS A 67 -2.53 10.29 10.22
N GLY A 68 -3.17 9.15 10.44
CA GLY A 68 -2.49 7.86 10.62
C GLY A 68 -2.10 7.27 9.26
N VAL A 69 -1.01 6.52 9.22
CA VAL A 69 -0.57 5.82 8.00
C VAL A 69 -0.18 4.38 8.29
N SER A 70 -0.60 3.47 7.43
CA SER A 70 -0.17 2.07 7.42
C SER A 70 0.28 1.66 6.03
N VAL A 71 1.28 0.78 5.95
CA VAL A 71 1.85 0.30 4.69
C VAL A 71 1.96 -1.22 4.75
N SER A 72 1.28 -1.88 3.82
CA SER A 72 1.31 -3.33 3.61
C SER A 72 1.97 -3.64 2.27
N VAL A 73 2.73 -4.72 2.22
CA VAL A 73 3.39 -5.21 1.00
C VAL A 73 2.87 -6.63 0.77
N GLU A 74 2.33 -6.88 -0.42
CA GLU A 74 1.80 -8.19 -0.81
C GLU A 74 2.52 -8.74 -2.05
N GLY A 75 2.89 -10.02 -1.95
CA GLY A 75 3.39 -10.82 -3.05
C GLY A 75 2.27 -11.42 -3.85
N ALA A 76 2.04 -10.86 -5.02
CA ALA A 76 1.17 -11.45 -6.01
C ALA A 76 1.71 -11.10 -7.39
N LEU A 77 1.92 -12.12 -8.22
CA LEU A 77 1.46 -12.19 -9.61
C LEU A 77 1.78 -13.60 -10.19
N PRO A 78 1.05 -14.67 -9.82
CA PRO A 78 0.82 -15.74 -10.78
C PRO A 78 -0.39 -15.34 -11.65
N ASP A 79 -0.19 -15.34 -12.96
CA ASP A 79 -1.17 -15.21 -14.05
C ASP A 79 -2.63 -14.93 -13.66
N ARG A 80 -3.15 -13.78 -14.09
CA ARG A 80 -4.57 -13.40 -14.01
C ARG A 80 -5.54 -14.36 -14.73
N ARG A 81 -5.03 -15.45 -15.34
CA ARG A 81 -5.81 -16.45 -16.10
C ARG A 81 -6.33 -17.63 -15.28
N LEU A 82 -5.92 -17.82 -14.03
CA LEU A 82 -6.20 -19.09 -13.31
C LEU A 82 -7.17 -19.01 -12.12
N LEU A 83 -7.80 -17.87 -11.82
CA LEU A 83 -8.79 -17.81 -10.74
C LEU A 83 -10.14 -17.26 -11.22
N GLY A 84 -10.85 -18.12 -11.96
CA GLY A 84 -12.30 -18.20 -11.77
C GLY A 84 -12.56 -18.77 -10.38
N GLY A 85 -13.06 -17.96 -9.46
CA GLY A 85 -13.37 -18.39 -8.10
C GLY A 85 -13.84 -17.24 -7.22
N LYS A 86 -15.09 -17.32 -6.78
CA LYS A 86 -15.78 -16.34 -5.93
C LYS A 86 -15.04 -16.02 -4.63
N GLY A 87 -15.06 -14.74 -4.25
CA GLY A 87 -14.85 -14.21 -2.90
C GLY A 87 -14.73 -12.68 -3.00
N GLY A 88 -15.76 -11.87 -2.75
CA GLY A 88 -16.38 -11.66 -1.44
C GLY A 88 -15.33 -11.01 -0.51
N LYS A 89 -15.33 -9.72 -0.17
CA LYS A 89 -16.43 -8.77 0.01
C LYS A 89 -15.83 -7.37 -0.08
N GLY A 90 -16.12 -6.64 -1.16
CA GLY A 90 -16.00 -5.19 -1.12
C GLY A 90 -17.03 -4.68 -0.11
N ARG A 91 -16.59 -4.19 1.04
CA ARG A 91 -17.41 -3.30 1.85
C ARG A 91 -17.31 -1.92 1.23
N GLN A 92 -18.14 -1.72 0.21
CA GLN A 92 -18.54 -0.39 -0.23
C GLN A 92 -19.28 0.29 0.92
N GLY A 93 -18.95 1.57 1.13
CA GLY A 93 -19.94 2.61 1.40
C GLY A 93 -20.46 2.70 2.83
N GLU A 94 -19.71 3.33 3.72
CA GLU A 94 -20.34 4.17 4.74
C GLU A 94 -20.62 5.55 4.13
N ALA A 95 -21.70 5.63 3.37
CA ALA A 95 -22.30 6.88 2.97
C ALA A 95 -23.82 6.76 3.06
N ARG A 96 -24.36 7.25 4.18
CA ARG A 96 -25.35 8.35 4.26
C ARG A 96 -26.29 8.19 5.46
N LYS A 97 -25.98 8.97 6.49
CA LYS A 97 -26.88 9.92 7.17
C LYS A 97 -28.36 9.85 6.75
N ALA A 98 -29.22 9.38 7.66
CA ALA A 98 -30.63 9.71 7.72
C ALA A 98 -31.10 9.63 9.19
N ILE A 99 -30.82 10.71 9.92
CA ILE A 99 -31.63 11.16 11.06
C ILE A 99 -32.24 12.46 10.57
N GLU A 100 -33.50 12.40 10.15
CA GLU A 100 -34.62 13.27 10.56
C GLU A 100 -35.89 12.73 9.87
#